data_AF-A0AAV4RT73-F1
#
_entry.id   AF-A0AAV4RT73-F1
#
_cell.length_a   1.000
_cell.length_b   1.000
_cell.length_c   1.000
_cell.angle_alpha   90.00
_cell.angle_beta   90.00
_cell.angle_gamma   90.00
#
_symmetry.space_group_name_H-M   'P 1'
#
loop_
_entity.id
_entity.type
_entity.pdbx_description
1 polymer ?
#
loop_
_entity_poly.entity_id
_entity_poly.type
_entity_poly.pdbx_seq_one_letter_code
_entity_poly.pdbx_strand_id
1 'polypeptide(L)'
;MTSKDSGRISENQPVANANNYFGLQLYKMLAKEGKNVFFSPFSLSTALGMLFYGARNKTMQEMKTVLGYEIANIKNEEIKFFSNNSFLT
;
A
#
# COMPACT_ATOMS: atom_id res chain seq x y z
N MET A 1 -29.45 5.12 26.33
CA MET A 1 -29.03 5.92 25.16
C MET A 1 -27.53 6.12 25.26
N THR A 2 -26.75 5.12 24.88
CA THR A 2 -25.29 5.20 24.93
C THR A 2 -24.77 5.60 23.57
N SER A 3 -23.98 6.67 23.60
CA SER A 3 -23.35 7.36 22.48
C SER A 3 -22.59 6.38 21.59
N LYS A 4 -23.04 6.29 20.34
CA LYS A 4 -22.39 5.57 19.25
C LYS A 4 -21.25 6.45 18.70
N ASP A 5 -20.27 6.73 19.55
CA ASP A 5 -19.00 7.41 19.22
C ASP A 5 -17.82 6.43 19.32
N SER A 6 -18.03 5.20 18.86
CA SER A 6 -16.94 4.30 18.51
C SER A 6 -16.49 4.67 17.10
N GLY A 7 -15.40 5.46 17.03
CA GLY A 7 -14.74 5.86 15.80
C GLY A 7 -14.65 4.71 14.80
N ARG A 8 -15.06 5.00 13.56
CA ARG A 8 -15.11 4.03 12.45
C ARG A 8 -13.71 3.47 12.22
N ILE A 9 -13.38 2.34 12.85
CA ILE A 9 -12.37 1.44 12.30
C ILE A 9 -13.01 0.89 11.03
N SER A 10 -12.79 1.56 9.91
CA SER A 10 -13.39 1.18 8.65
C SER A 10 -12.80 -0.16 8.22
N GLU A 11 -13.58 -1.23 8.35
CA GLU A 11 -13.29 -2.56 7.77
C GLU A 11 -13.07 -2.54 6.25
N ASN A 12 -13.23 -1.39 5.58
CA ASN A 12 -13.30 -1.26 4.12
C ASN A 12 -12.30 -0.25 3.53
N GLN A 13 -11.02 -0.28 3.91
CA GLN A 13 -9.96 0.46 3.18
C GLN A 13 -8.73 -0.41 2.83
N PRO A 14 -8.87 -1.37 1.90
CA PRO A 14 -7.78 -2.26 1.49
C PRO A 14 -6.49 -1.52 1.08
N VAL A 15 -6.62 -0.43 0.31
CA VAL A 15 -5.46 0.35 -0.16
C VAL A 15 -4.71 1.02 0.98
N ALA A 16 -5.43 1.56 1.97
CA ALA A 16 -4.80 2.17 3.14
C ALA A 16 -4.05 1.11 3.97
N ASN A 17 -4.65 -0.08 4.12
CA ASN A 17 -4.02 -1.20 4.82
C ASN A 17 -2.74 -1.68 4.10
N ALA A 18 -2.78 -1.80 2.77
CA ALA A 18 -1.62 -2.15 1.96
C ALA A 18 -0.49 -1.12 2.10
N ASN A 19 -0.82 0.17 1.98
CA ASN A 19 0.15 1.25 2.12
C ASN A 19 0.75 1.34 3.53
N ASN A 20 -0.05 1.13 4.57
CA ASN A 20 0.41 1.09 5.95
C ASN A 20 1.35 -0.11 6.18
N TYR A 21 1.01 -1.29 5.65
CA TYR A 21 1.88 -2.46 5.71
C TYR A 21 3.23 -2.17 5.05
N PHE A 22 3.22 -1.71 3.79
CA PHE A 22 4.44 -1.37 3.04
C PHE A 22 5.30 -0.34 3.79
N GLY A 23 4.69 0.76 4.25
CA GLY A 23 5.39 1.82 4.98
C GLY A 23 6.02 1.34 6.28
N LEU A 24 5.31 0.53 7.07
CA LEU A 24 5.83 -0.01 8.32
C LEU A 24 6.98 -1.00 8.09
N GLN A 25 6.90 -1.85 7.06
CA GLN A 25 8.00 -2.76 6.72
C GLN A 25 9.25 -1.99 6.27
N LEU A 26 9.06 -0.98 5.40
CA LEU A 26 10.16 -0.14 4.94
C LEU A 26 10.80 0.63 6.10
N TYR A 27 9.98 1.21 6.99
CA TYR A 27 10.48 1.90 8.18
C TYR A 27 11.32 0.96 9.06
N LYS A 28 10.87 -0.27 9.32
CA LYS A 28 11.64 -1.26 10.11
C LYS A 28 12.99 -1.61 9.48
N MET A 29 13.10 -1.53 8.15
CA MET A 29 14.36 -1.75 7.46
C MET A 29 15.29 -0.54 7.60
N LEU A 30 14.76 0.68 7.40
CA LEU A 30 15.54 1.93 7.42
C LEU A 30 15.95 2.35 8.84
N ALA A 31 15.09 2.13 9.85
CA ALA A 31 15.32 2.56 11.23
C ALA A 31 16.45 1.81 11.95
N LYS A 32 17.00 0.74 11.35
CA LYS A 32 18.10 -0.05 11.92
C LYS A 32 19.39 0.77 12.11
N GLU A 33 19.56 1.84 11.36
CA GLU A 33 20.78 2.64 11.36
C GLU A 33 20.88 3.66 12.51
N GLY A 34 19.86 3.77 13.37
CA GLY A 34 19.86 4.67 14.53
C GLY A 34 19.89 6.16 14.16
N LYS A 35 19.59 6.50 12.91
CA LYS A 35 19.51 7.87 12.39
C LYS A 35 18.05 8.26 12.16
N ASN A 36 17.81 9.57 12.00
CA ASN A 36 16.49 10.07 11.62
C ASN A 36 16.06 9.47 10.27
N VAL A 37 14.83 8.95 10.21
CA VAL A 37 14.23 8.38 9.00
C VAL A 37 13.01 9.21 8.64
N PHE A 38 12.99 9.74 7.41
CA PHE A 38 11.87 10.52 6.89
C PHE A 38 11.60 10.13 5.44
N PHE A 39 10.38 9.67 5.15
CA PHE A 39 9.92 9.33 3.81
C PHE A 39 8.39 9.35 3.74
N SER A 40 7.84 9.36 2.53
CA SER A 40 6.40 9.22 2.29
C SER A 40 6.08 7.82 1.74
N PRO A 41 5.51 6.91 2.56
CA PRO A 41 5.13 5.57 2.10
C PRO A 41 4.16 5.62 0.92
N PHE A 42 3.20 6.54 0.96
CA PHE A 42 2.17 6.67 -0.07
C PHE A 42 2.76 7.04 -1.43
N SER A 43 3.68 8.01 -1.45
CA SER A 43 4.35 8.42 -2.69
C SER A 43 5.16 7.29 -3.31
N LEU A 44 5.90 6.53 -2.48
CA LEU A 44 6.68 5.38 -2.95
C LEU A 44 5.79 4.25 -3.44
N SER A 45 4.72 3.93 -2.70
CA SER A 45 3.74 2.91 -3.08
C SER A 45 3.06 3.25 -4.42
N THR A 46 2.73 4.53 -4.64
CA THR A 46 2.17 5.00 -5.91
C THR A 46 3.15 4.83 -7.07
N ALA A 47 4.40 5.28 -6.90
CA ALA A 47 5.44 5.13 -7.92
C ALA A 47 5.69 3.66 -8.31
N LEU A 48 5.78 2.80 -7.31
CA LEU A 48 5.95 1.36 -7.50
C LEU A 48 4.68 0.69 -8.05
N GLY A 49 3.49 1.20 -7.73
CA GLY A 49 2.22 0.76 -8.30
C GLY A 49 2.14 0.96 -9.81
N MET A 50 2.66 2.08 -10.32
CA MET A 50 2.79 2.32 -11.76
C MET A 50 3.74 1.31 -12.42
N LEU A 51 4.87 0.99 -11.77
CA LEU A 51 5.80 -0.03 -12.26
C LEU A 51 5.19 -1.45 -12.21
N PHE A 52 4.39 -1.74 -11.18
CA PHE A 52 3.66 -3.00 -11.04
C PHE A 52 2.72 -3.24 -12.23
N TYR A 53 2.06 -2.18 -12.73
CA TYR A 53 1.19 -2.26 -13.90
C TYR A 53 1.93 -2.77 -15.16
N GLY A 54 3.20 -2.40 -15.32
CA GLY A 54 4.08 -2.88 -16.39
C GLY A 54 4.75 -4.22 -16.09
N ALA A 55 4.88 -4.61 -14.83
CA ALA A 55 5.56 -5.84 -14.42
C ALA A 55 4.82 -7.11 -14.88
N ARG A 56 5.54 -8.22 -15.05
CA ARG A 56 4.98 -9.53 -15.44
C ARG A 56 5.59 -10.65 -14.62
N ASN A 57 4.93 -11.81 -14.61
CA ASN A 57 5.44 -13.07 -14.04
C ASN A 57 6.00 -12.88 -12.62
N LYS A 58 7.23 -13.33 -12.38
CA LYS A 58 7.90 -13.28 -11.08
C LYS A 58 8.00 -11.86 -10.52
N THR A 59 8.35 -10.88 -11.34
CA THR A 59 8.48 -9.47 -10.92
C THR A 59 7.15 -8.92 -10.43
N MET A 60 6.04 -9.21 -11.14
CA MET A 60 4.71 -8.79 -10.70
C MET A 60 4.36 -9.38 -9.32
N GLN A 61 4.67 -10.66 -9.09
CA GLN A 61 4.35 -11.33 -7.83
C GLN A 61 5.16 -10.76 -6.67
N GLU A 62 6.46 -10.56 -6.84
CA GLU A 62 7.32 -9.97 -5.79
C GLU A 62 6.84 -8.56 -5.42
N MET A 63 6.49 -7.74 -6.42
CA MET A 63 5.96 -6.40 -6.18
C MET A 63 4.61 -6.42 -5.46
N LYS A 64 3.73 -7.38 -5.78
CA LYS A 64 2.43 -7.55 -5.11
C LYS A 64 2.59 -7.81 -3.61
N THR A 65 3.55 -8.66 -3.25
CA THR A 65 3.87 -8.97 -1.85
C THR A 65 4.44 -7.74 -1.13
N VAL A 66 5.43 -7.06 -1.74
CA VAL A 66 6.07 -5.88 -1.13
C VAL A 66 5.08 -4.74 -0.93
N LEU A 67 4.21 -4.47 -1.90
CA LEU A 67 3.19 -3.42 -1.81
C LEU A 67 2.04 -3.75 -0.86
N GLY A 68 2.02 -4.96 -0.27
CA GLY A 68 1.02 -5.36 0.72
C GLY A 68 -0.35 -5.69 0.13
N TYR A 69 -0.46 -5.84 -1.20
CA TYR A 69 -1.74 -6.09 -1.87
C TYR A 69 -2.35 -7.44 -1.49
N GLU A 70 -1.53 -8.45 -1.21
CA GLU A 70 -1.99 -9.78 -0.76
C GLU A 70 -2.58 -9.71 0.65
N ILE A 71 -1.92 -8.99 1.56
CA ILE A 71 -2.32 -8.85 2.96
C ILE A 71 -3.61 -8.04 3.07
N ALA A 72 -3.74 -7.02 2.23
CA ALA A 72 -4.96 -6.23 2.12
C ALA A 72 -6.07 -6.90 1.29
N ASN A 73 -5.83 -8.11 0.76
CA ASN A 73 -6.76 -8.87 -0.08
C ASN A 73 -7.25 -8.08 -1.31
N ILE A 74 -6.39 -7.25 -1.89
CA ILE A 74 -6.70 -6.48 -3.11
C ILE A 74 -6.59 -7.41 -4.31
N LYS A 75 -7.69 -7.54 -5.07
CA LYS A 75 -7.71 -8.36 -6.29
C LYS A 75 -6.92 -7.68 -7.40
N ASN A 76 -6.32 -8.48 -8.28
CA ASN A 76 -5.52 -7.96 -9.41
C ASN A 76 -6.30 -7.01 -10.34
N GLU A 77 -7.62 -7.19 -10.43
CA GLU A 77 -8.54 -6.36 -11.20
C GLU A 77 -8.73 -4.96 -10.56
N GLU A 78 -8.77 -4.89 -9.23
CA GLU A 78 -8.91 -3.65 -8.48
C GLU A 78 -7.59 -2.84 -8.52
N ILE A 79 -6.43 -3.50 -8.54
CA ILE A 79 -5.13 -2.82 -8.68
C ILE A 79 -5.06 -2.05 -10.01
N LYS A 80 -5.58 -2.65 -11.10
CA LYS A 80 -5.65 -1.97 -12.41
C LYS A 80 -6.60 -0.77 -12.40
N PHE A 81 -7.67 -0.84 -11.63
CA PHE A 81 -8.63 0.27 -11.48
C PHE A 81 -8.02 1.46 -10.72
N PHE A 82 -7.24 1.22 -9.65
CA PHE A 82 -6.53 2.28 -8.93
C PHE A 82 -5.47 2.98 -9.78
N SER A 83 -4.75 2.23 -10.62
CA SER A 83 -3.78 2.80 -11.58
C SER A 83 -4.44 3.68 -12.64
N ASN A 84 -5.72 3.42 -12.99
CA ASN A 84 -6.44 4.19 -14.02
C ASN A 84 -7.15 5.44 -13.46
N ASN A 85 -7.51 5.48 -12.18
CA ASN A 85 -8.33 6.55 -11.61
C ASN A 85 -7.59 7.47 -10.61
N SER A 86 -6.26 7.37 -10.51
CA SER A 86 -5.48 8.31 -9.71
C SER A 86 -4.17 8.70 -10.41
N PHE A 87 -4.12 9.96 -10.85
CA PHE A 87 -2.94 10.73 -11.30
C PHE A 87 -2.31 10.47 -12.68
N LEU A 88 -2.91 9.68 -13.58
CA LEU A 88 -2.37 9.45 -14.94
C LEU A 88 -3.33 9.66 -16.13
N THR A 89 -4.41 10.44 -15.95
CA THR A 89 -5.15 11.07 -17.07
C THR A 89 -4.93 12.56 -17.01
#